data_AF-A0A7W3LI42-F1
#
_entry.id   AF-A0A7W3LI42-F1
#
_cell.length_a   1.000
_cell.length_b   1.000
_cell.length_c   1.000
_cell.angle_alpha   90.00
_cell.angle_beta   90.00
_cell.angle_gamma   90.00
#
_symmetry.space_group_name_H-M   'P 1'
#
loop_
_entity.id
_entity.type
_entity.pdbx_description
1 polymer ?
#
loop_
_entity_poly.entity_id
_entity_poly.type
_entity_poly.pdbx_seq_one_letter_code
_entity_poly.pdbx_strand_id
1 'polypeptide(L)'
;MGWIRCLDGTSLGVLPVPSRDRGGTPFEVTLELRRDGDPFGAVGERCGYFLAALAEQVAAARSDGSPQAARWPDPDDRFPEPAGAGREPELFAFRYRDRGDVASTGELRCALRTSSMWVGPRDPRRAVEGRWRLARRAVLDAWGAGGHGVRAVLTSAALARFLDDLLVEAERAGVGYRAVHRGSSPGRSPGFTSAPDRSWTVFRRGRSGGTTPRRGP
;
A
#
# COMPACT_ATOMS: atom_id res chain seq x y z
N MET A 1 -1.99 -14.90 -7.47
CA MET A 1 -0.87 -14.16 -8.12
C MET A 1 -1.19 -12.67 -8.08
N GLY A 2 -0.33 -11.85 -7.47
CA GLY A 2 -0.56 -10.41 -7.23
C GLY A 2 -0.47 -9.51 -8.48
N TRP A 3 -1.29 -9.78 -9.49
CA TRP A 3 -1.42 -8.94 -10.69
C TRP A 3 -2.57 -7.93 -10.53
N ILE A 4 -2.33 -6.70 -10.94
CA ILE A 4 -3.30 -5.62 -10.89
C ILE A 4 -3.37 -4.92 -12.25
N ARG A 5 -4.59 -4.60 -12.68
CA ARG A 5 -4.83 -3.79 -13.87
C ARG A 5 -4.60 -2.30 -13.58
N CYS A 6 -3.75 -1.66 -14.37
CA CYS A 6 -3.46 -0.23 -14.29
C CYS A 6 -4.44 0.59 -15.16
N LEU A 7 -4.55 1.88 -14.85
CA LEU A 7 -5.44 2.82 -15.54
C LEU A 7 -5.06 3.06 -17.00
N ASP A 8 -3.79 2.87 -17.35
CA ASP A 8 -3.27 2.98 -18.71
C ASP A 8 -3.51 1.71 -19.55
N GLY A 9 -4.17 0.70 -18.97
CA GLY A 9 -4.41 -0.58 -19.62
C GLY A 9 -3.23 -1.55 -19.55
N THR A 10 -2.16 -1.25 -18.80
CA THR A 10 -1.10 -2.22 -18.53
C THR A 10 -1.40 -3.06 -17.30
N SER A 11 -0.66 -4.15 -17.10
CA SER A 11 -0.75 -5.02 -15.93
C SER A 11 0.50 -4.88 -15.08
N LEU A 12 0.33 -4.57 -13.78
CA LEU A 12 1.40 -4.55 -12.79
C LEU A 12 1.41 -5.87 -12.03
N GLY A 13 2.50 -6.61 -12.12
CA GLY A 13 2.80 -7.76 -11.26
C GLY A 13 3.66 -7.32 -10.07
N VAL A 14 3.28 -7.77 -8.87
CA VAL A 14 4.08 -7.61 -7.65
C VAL A 14 4.41 -9.00 -7.12
N LEU A 15 5.70 -9.32 -7.09
CA LEU A 15 6.20 -10.67 -6.82
C LEU A 15 7.09 -10.65 -5.58
N PRO A 16 6.83 -11.50 -4.57
CA PRO A 16 7.71 -11.61 -3.42
C PRO A 16 8.92 -12.48 -3.78
N VAL A 17 10.11 -11.90 -3.67
CA VAL A 17 11.39 -12.59 -3.89
C VAL A 17 12.07 -12.76 -2.53
N PRO A 18 12.35 -14.01 -2.10
CA PRO A 18 12.93 -14.26 -0.79
C PRO A 18 14.40 -13.84 -0.76
N SER A 19 14.75 -13.02 0.23
CA SER A 19 16.15 -12.82 0.63
C SER A 19 16.58 -14.01 1.49
N ARG A 20 17.77 -14.54 1.20
CA ARG A 20 18.34 -15.70 1.87
C ARG A 20 19.56 -15.33 2.68
N ASP A 21 19.70 -15.94 3.85
CA ASP A 21 20.92 -15.81 4.65
C ASP A 21 22.09 -16.58 4.02
N ARG A 22 23.26 -16.57 4.67
CA ARG A 22 24.45 -17.31 4.19
C ARG A 22 24.23 -18.82 4.15
N GLY A 23 23.28 -19.35 4.90
CA GLY A 23 22.89 -20.77 4.90
C GLY A 23 21.82 -21.10 3.84
N GLY A 24 21.36 -20.12 3.07
CA GLY A 24 20.31 -20.29 2.07
C GLY A 24 18.89 -20.23 2.65
N THR A 25 18.73 -19.94 3.95
CA THR A 25 17.42 -19.88 4.59
C THR A 25 16.71 -18.58 4.22
N PRO A 26 15.49 -18.63 3.65
CA PRO A 26 14.68 -17.44 3.44
C PRO A 26 14.32 -16.77 4.77
N PHE A 27 14.57 -15.47 4.91
CA PHE A 27 14.27 -14.73 6.15
C PHE A 27 13.41 -13.49 5.94
N GLU A 28 13.34 -12.97 4.72
CA GLU A 28 12.47 -11.85 4.36
C GLU A 28 12.16 -11.84 2.86
N VAL A 29 11.28 -10.93 2.43
CA VAL A 29 10.96 -10.72 1.01
C VAL A 29 11.28 -9.30 0.57
N THR A 30 11.81 -9.20 -0.64
CA THR A 30 11.83 -8.00 -1.48
C THR A 30 10.70 -8.14 -2.51
N LEU A 31 10.12 -7.04 -2.96
CA LEU A 31 9.10 -7.09 -4.02
C LEU A 31 9.73 -6.76 -5.36
N GLU A 32 9.70 -7.70 -6.29
CA GLU A 32 9.95 -7.44 -7.71
C GLU A 32 8.67 -6.92 -8.36
N LEU A 33 8.80 -5.83 -9.11
CA LEU A 33 7.72 -5.21 -9.87
C LEU A 33 7.89 -5.58 -11.34
N ARG A 34 6.79 -5.97 -11.99
CA ARG A 34 6.75 -6.27 -13.43
C ARG A 34 5.64 -5.51 -14.12
N ARG A 35 5.91 -4.96 -15.30
CA ARG A 35 4.90 -4.32 -16.16
C ARG A 35 4.71 -5.18 -17.40
N ASP A 36 3.50 -5.69 -17.58
CA ASP A 36 3.14 -6.58 -18.68
C ASP A 36 4.06 -7.82 -18.83
N GLY A 37 4.68 -8.24 -17.71
CA GLY A 37 5.62 -9.36 -17.66
C GLY A 37 7.10 -8.95 -17.59
N ASP A 38 7.43 -7.74 -18.01
CA ASP A 38 8.79 -7.23 -18.07
C ASP A 38 9.25 -6.65 -16.72
N PRO A 39 10.54 -6.79 -16.34
CA PRO A 39 11.08 -6.18 -15.13
C PRO A 39 10.86 -4.66 -15.12
N PHE A 40 10.24 -4.18 -14.04
CA PHE A 40 9.90 -2.77 -13.88
C PHE A 40 10.67 -2.12 -12.73
N GLY A 41 10.96 -2.86 -11.66
CA GLY A 41 11.78 -2.40 -10.54
C GLY A 41 11.80 -3.40 -9.39
N ALA A 42 12.50 -3.06 -8.32
CA ALA A 42 12.47 -3.82 -7.07
C ALA A 42 12.31 -2.87 -5.88
N VAL A 43 11.54 -3.25 -4.86
CA VAL A 43 11.23 -2.39 -3.72
C VAL A 43 11.12 -3.16 -2.41
N GLY A 44 11.39 -2.47 -1.30
CA GLY A 44 10.96 -2.91 0.02
C GLY A 44 11.63 -4.18 0.52
N GLU A 45 12.92 -4.10 0.85
CA GLU A 45 13.51 -5.08 1.74
C GLU A 45 12.70 -5.16 3.04
N ARG A 46 12.52 -6.38 3.57
CA ARG A 46 11.89 -6.62 4.88
C ARG A 46 10.41 -6.20 4.96
N CYS A 47 9.72 -6.04 3.84
CA CYS A 47 8.35 -5.52 3.81
C CYS A 47 7.25 -6.54 4.17
N GLY A 48 7.55 -7.85 4.17
CA GLY A 48 6.55 -8.91 4.34
C GLY A 48 5.73 -8.84 5.63
N TYR A 49 6.36 -8.50 6.76
CA TYR A 49 5.65 -8.29 8.03
C TYR A 49 4.66 -7.11 7.96
N PHE A 50 5.05 -6.03 7.29
CA PHE A 50 4.19 -4.86 7.09
C PHE A 50 2.96 -5.25 6.24
N LEU A 51 3.18 -5.98 5.15
CA LEU A 51 2.11 -6.47 4.28
C LEU A 51 1.13 -7.37 5.04
N ALA A 52 1.64 -8.26 5.89
CA ALA A 52 0.81 -9.13 6.73
C ALA A 52 -0.05 -8.33 7.73
N ALA A 53 0.56 -7.39 8.45
CA ALA A 53 -0.16 -6.52 9.37
C ALA A 53 -1.23 -5.67 8.65
N LEU A 54 -0.91 -5.14 7.47
CA LEU A 54 -1.88 -4.39 6.67
C LEU A 54 -3.02 -5.28 6.18
N ALA A 55 -2.75 -6.52 5.77
CA ALA A 55 -3.79 -7.46 5.35
C ALA A 55 -4.80 -7.72 6.48
N GLU A 56 -4.30 -7.94 7.70
CA GLU A 56 -5.14 -8.09 8.89
C GLU A 56 -5.96 -6.83 9.18
N GLN A 57 -5.35 -5.65 9.09
CA GLN A 57 -6.05 -4.37 9.30
C GLN A 57 -7.14 -4.12 8.24
N VAL A 58 -6.90 -4.47 6.98
CA VAL A 58 -7.90 -4.38 5.90
C VAL A 58 -9.03 -5.37 6.14
N ALA A 59 -8.72 -6.61 6.54
CA ALA A 59 -9.73 -7.61 6.88
C ALA A 59 -10.60 -7.14 8.07
N ALA A 60 -9.98 -6.62 9.13
CA ALA A 60 -10.67 -6.06 10.28
C ALA A 60 -11.56 -4.88 9.90
N ALA A 61 -11.06 -3.94 9.08
CA ALA A 61 -11.84 -2.81 8.58
C ALA A 61 -13.05 -3.23 7.75
N ARG A 62 -12.95 -4.32 6.99
CA ARG A 62 -14.06 -4.81 6.15
C ARG A 62 -15.16 -5.51 6.94
N SER A 63 -14.86 -6.02 8.14
CA SER A 63 -15.84 -6.72 8.98
C SER A 63 -17.05 -5.84 9.33
N ASP A 64 -18.24 -6.43 9.35
CA ASP A 64 -19.51 -5.68 9.53
C ASP A 64 -19.64 -5.04 10.92
N GLY A 65 -18.96 -5.57 11.93
CA GLY A 65 -18.91 -5.00 13.28
C GLY A 65 -17.82 -3.93 13.49
N SER A 66 -17.07 -3.57 12.44
CA SER A 66 -15.96 -2.64 12.57
C SER A 66 -16.43 -1.17 12.70
N PRO A 67 -15.60 -0.29 13.29
CA PRO A 67 -15.83 1.16 13.22
C PRO A 67 -15.94 1.70 11.79
N GLN A 68 -15.29 1.03 10.83
CA GLN A 68 -15.33 1.42 9.43
C GLN A 68 -16.68 1.08 8.78
N ALA A 69 -17.34 -0.01 9.16
CA ALA A 69 -18.67 -0.35 8.66
C ALA A 69 -19.74 0.70 9.03
N ALA A 70 -19.60 1.34 10.19
CA ALA A 70 -20.49 2.44 10.60
C ALA A 70 -20.28 3.73 9.78
N ARG A 71 -19.04 3.98 9.31
CA ARG A 71 -18.67 5.18 8.54
C ARG A 71 -18.80 5.00 7.03
N TRP A 72 -18.57 3.78 6.54
CA TRP A 72 -18.54 3.42 5.13
C TRP A 72 -19.51 2.26 4.90
N PRO A 73 -20.76 2.57 4.53
CA PRO A 73 -21.80 1.55 4.33
C PRO A 73 -21.43 0.52 3.27
N ASP A 74 -20.80 0.97 2.16
CA ASP A 74 -20.29 0.08 1.12
C ASP A 74 -19.04 -0.67 1.62
N PRO A 75 -19.05 -2.01 1.68
CA PRO A 75 -17.88 -2.80 2.10
C PRO A 75 -16.61 -2.49 1.30
N ASP A 76 -16.74 -2.09 0.03
CA ASP A 76 -15.62 -1.77 -0.85
C ASP A 76 -14.95 -0.43 -0.55
N ASP A 77 -15.57 0.40 0.29
CA ASP A 77 -15.02 1.67 0.77
C ASP A 77 -14.42 1.56 2.20
N ARG A 78 -14.51 0.38 2.83
CA ARG A 78 -14.00 0.15 4.20
C ARG A 78 -12.50 -0.12 4.18
N PHE A 79 -11.69 0.88 4.58
CA PHE A 79 -10.23 0.78 4.70
C PHE A 79 -9.78 1.11 6.12
N PRO A 80 -8.63 0.60 6.58
CA PRO A 80 -8.08 1.02 7.87
C PRO A 80 -7.78 2.52 7.87
N GLU A 81 -7.87 3.12 9.05
CA GLU A 81 -7.41 4.49 9.29
C GLU A 81 -5.96 4.42 9.74
N PRO A 82 -4.98 4.87 8.93
CA PRO A 82 -3.61 4.93 9.42
C PRO A 82 -3.48 6.07 10.42
N ALA A 83 -2.57 5.89 11.38
CA ALA A 83 -2.33 6.85 12.44
C ALA A 83 -1.71 8.14 11.87
N GLY A 84 -2.51 9.19 11.67
CA GLY A 84 -2.01 10.52 11.30
C GLY A 84 -3.06 11.44 10.69
N ALA A 85 -3.01 12.73 11.04
CA ALA A 85 -3.92 13.79 10.58
C ALA A 85 -3.60 14.30 9.15
N GLY A 86 -3.24 13.40 8.24
CA GLY A 86 -3.00 13.73 6.83
C GLY A 86 -4.30 13.83 6.04
N ARG A 87 -4.38 14.78 5.08
CA ARG A 87 -5.56 14.95 4.21
C ARG A 87 -5.84 13.70 3.35
N GLU A 88 -4.80 12.92 3.06
CA GLU A 88 -4.90 11.67 2.32
C GLU A 88 -3.95 10.61 2.94
N PRO A 89 -4.50 9.65 3.69
CA PRO A 89 -3.69 8.70 4.43
C PRO A 89 -2.92 7.72 3.54
N GLU A 90 -1.65 7.46 3.85
CA GLU A 90 -0.83 6.45 3.17
C GLU A 90 -0.93 5.11 3.90
N LEU A 91 -1.18 4.02 3.16
CA LEU A 91 -1.16 2.66 3.71
C LEU A 91 0.25 2.08 3.71
N PHE A 92 1.04 2.37 2.68
CA PHE A 92 2.48 2.07 2.66
C PHE A 92 3.19 2.85 1.56
N ALA A 93 4.51 2.99 1.71
CA ALA A 93 5.43 3.35 0.65
C ALA A 93 6.70 2.51 0.79
N PHE A 94 6.94 1.64 -0.18
CA PHE A 94 8.18 0.88 -0.31
C PHE A 94 9.05 1.51 -1.38
N ARG A 95 10.34 1.63 -1.08
CA ARG A 95 11.37 2.13 -2.00
C ARG A 95 12.51 1.15 -2.02
N TYR A 96 13.26 1.14 -3.12
CA TYR A 96 14.55 0.47 -3.13
C TYR A 96 15.50 1.16 -2.13
N ARG A 97 16.26 0.37 -1.37
CA ARG A 97 17.29 0.87 -0.46
C ARG A 97 18.61 0.21 -0.86
N ASP A 98 19.50 0.97 -1.50
CA ASP A 98 20.93 0.64 -1.46
C ASP A 98 21.66 1.67 -0.58
N ARG A 99 22.73 1.23 0.08
CA ARG A 99 23.52 1.98 1.07
C ARG A 99 24.21 3.22 0.47
N GLY A 100 24.13 3.45 -0.84
CA GLY A 100 24.64 4.64 -1.53
C GLY A 100 23.66 5.33 -2.50
N ASP A 101 22.36 5.05 -2.46
CA ASP A 101 21.54 5.23 -3.66
C ASP A 101 21.04 6.68 -3.96
N VAL A 102 21.21 7.05 -5.23
CA VAL A 102 20.63 8.21 -5.89
C VAL A 102 19.25 7.78 -6.37
N ALA A 103 18.20 8.33 -5.76
CA ALA A 103 16.78 8.05 -6.01
C ALA A 103 16.44 7.67 -7.47
N SER A 104 16.29 6.38 -7.81
CA SER A 104 15.66 5.97 -9.09
C SER A 104 15.29 4.49 -9.28
N THR A 105 15.64 3.55 -8.40
CA THR A 105 15.56 2.09 -8.69
C THR A 105 14.17 1.45 -8.54
N GLY A 106 13.27 2.06 -7.78
CA GLY A 106 11.87 1.65 -7.71
C GLY A 106 11.09 2.24 -6.53
N GLU A 107 9.81 2.56 -6.73
CA GLU A 107 8.87 2.95 -5.66
C GLU A 107 7.53 2.24 -5.85
N LEU A 108 6.96 1.70 -4.78
CA LEU A 108 5.59 1.20 -4.74
C LEU A 108 4.88 1.84 -3.55
N ARG A 109 3.85 2.62 -3.82
CA ARG A 109 3.11 3.37 -2.80
C ARG A 109 1.62 3.09 -2.92
N CYS A 110 0.98 2.87 -1.79
CA CYS A 110 -0.47 2.77 -1.69
C CYS A 110 -1.01 3.88 -0.80
N ALA A 111 -1.81 4.78 -1.35
CA ALA A 111 -2.46 5.86 -0.62
C ALA A 111 -3.98 5.81 -0.77
N LEU A 112 -4.69 6.26 0.25
CA LEU A 112 -6.14 6.35 0.23
C LEU A 112 -6.58 7.66 -0.39
N ARG A 113 -7.63 7.59 -1.21
CA ARG A 113 -8.29 8.73 -1.83
C ARG A 113 -9.79 8.62 -1.57
N THR A 114 -10.37 9.74 -1.14
CA THR A 114 -11.81 9.88 -0.97
C THR A 114 -12.32 10.84 -2.02
N SER A 115 -13.33 10.44 -2.78
CA SER A 115 -13.93 11.26 -3.82
C SER A 115 -15.45 11.15 -3.78
N SER A 116 -16.15 12.21 -4.16
CA SER A 116 -17.58 12.16 -4.44
C SER A 116 -17.82 11.47 -5.78
N MET A 117 -18.73 10.50 -5.81
CA MET A 117 -19.16 9.85 -7.04
C MET A 117 -20.68 9.84 -7.16
N TRP A 118 -21.17 10.03 -8.37
CA TRP A 118 -22.58 9.86 -8.67
C TRP A 118 -22.88 8.38 -8.85
N VAL A 119 -23.81 7.86 -8.05
CA VAL A 119 -24.39 6.55 -8.28
C VAL A 119 -25.66 6.79 -9.07
N GLY A 120 -25.63 6.39 -10.34
CA GLY A 120 -26.78 6.48 -11.23
C GLY A 120 -28.00 5.72 -10.67
N PRO A 121 -29.19 6.05 -11.16
CA PRO A 121 -30.41 5.40 -10.71
C PRO A 121 -30.35 3.90 -11.01
N ARG A 122 -30.92 3.09 -10.10
CA ARG A 122 -31.00 1.63 -10.28
C ARG A 122 -31.89 1.24 -11.46
N ASP A 123 -32.87 2.09 -11.77
CA ASP A 123 -33.71 1.99 -12.97
C ASP A 123 -33.32 3.11 -13.96
N PRO A 124 -32.79 2.75 -15.15
CA PRO A 124 -32.44 3.73 -16.20
C PRO A 124 -33.63 4.61 -16.64
N ARG A 125 -34.88 4.15 -16.45
CA ARG A 125 -36.10 4.91 -16.78
C ARG A 125 -36.42 5.98 -15.75
N ARG A 126 -35.76 5.95 -14.59
CA ARG A 126 -35.87 6.95 -13.53
C ARG A 126 -34.57 7.73 -13.39
N ALA A 127 -34.15 8.37 -14.50
CA ALA A 127 -32.89 9.11 -14.65
C ALA A 127 -32.58 10.11 -13.50
N VAL A 128 -33.60 10.57 -12.78
CA VAL A 128 -33.53 11.56 -11.69
C VAL A 128 -33.23 10.97 -10.30
N GLU A 129 -33.26 9.64 -10.11
CA GLU A 129 -33.13 8.98 -8.80
C GLU A 129 -31.68 8.60 -8.41
N GLY A 130 -30.68 9.16 -9.09
CA GLY A 130 -29.28 8.96 -8.66
C GLY A 130 -28.97 9.68 -7.35
N ARG A 131 -27.88 9.29 -6.69
CA ARG A 131 -27.40 9.98 -5.48
C ARG A 131 -25.90 10.15 -5.51
N TRP A 132 -25.43 11.26 -4.97
CA TRP A 132 -24.03 11.42 -4.62
C TRP A 132 -23.69 10.52 -3.44
N ARG A 133 -22.54 9.86 -3.51
CA ARG A 133 -21.91 9.19 -2.37
C ARG A 133 -20.44 9.56 -2.28
N LEU A 134 -19.88 9.45 -1.09
CA LEU A 134 -18.44 9.36 -0.94
C LEU A 134 -18.00 7.93 -1.27
N ALA A 135 -16.92 7.80 -2.02
CA ALA A 135 -16.23 6.55 -2.25
C ALA A 135 -14.78 6.69 -1.82
N ARG A 136 -14.23 5.59 -1.29
CA ARG A 136 -12.85 5.52 -0.85
C ARG A 136 -12.13 4.47 -1.69
N ARG A 137 -10.94 4.81 -2.18
CA ARG A 137 -10.14 3.93 -3.03
C ARG A 137 -8.70 3.91 -2.56
N ALA A 138 -8.08 2.74 -2.64
CA ALA A 138 -6.64 2.60 -2.55
C ALA A 138 -6.04 2.86 -3.92
N VAL A 139 -5.22 3.90 -4.01
CA VAL A 139 -4.45 4.24 -5.20
C VAL A 139 -3.06 3.67 -5.04
N LEU A 140 -2.75 2.68 -5.86
CA LEU A 140 -1.45 2.05 -5.93
C LEU A 140 -0.65 2.69 -7.06
N ASP A 141 0.39 3.44 -6.72
CA ASP A 141 1.36 3.99 -7.65
C ASP A 141 2.62 3.12 -7.63
N ALA A 142 3.14 2.77 -8.81
CA ALA A 142 4.42 2.09 -8.97
C ALA A 142 5.31 2.86 -9.94
N TRP A 143 6.57 3.07 -9.58
CA TRP A 143 7.57 3.76 -10.38
C TRP A 143 8.76 2.84 -10.58
N GLY A 144 9.16 2.65 -11.83
CA GLY A 144 10.33 1.87 -12.22
C GLY A 144 11.52 2.75 -12.60
N ALA A 145 12.65 2.11 -12.89
CA ALA A 145 13.90 2.77 -13.26
C ALA A 145 13.79 3.63 -14.55
N GLY A 146 12.85 3.30 -15.44
CA GLY A 146 12.62 4.02 -16.69
C GLY A 146 11.85 5.34 -16.57
N GLY A 147 11.53 5.81 -15.36
CA GLY A 147 10.87 7.11 -15.13
C GLY A 147 9.37 7.19 -15.46
N HIS A 148 8.79 6.15 -16.09
CA HIS A 148 7.35 6.02 -16.33
C HIS A 148 6.69 5.24 -15.20
N GLY A 149 5.83 5.90 -14.41
CA GLY A 149 5.03 5.24 -13.38
C GLY A 149 3.72 4.67 -13.91
N VAL A 150 3.19 3.66 -13.24
CA VAL A 150 1.85 3.10 -13.46
C VAL A 150 0.98 3.31 -12.23
N ARG A 151 -0.35 3.37 -12.43
CA ARG A 151 -1.32 3.56 -11.36
C ARG A 151 -2.44 2.55 -11.46
N ALA A 152 -2.83 1.96 -10.34
CA ALA A 152 -4.05 1.20 -10.19
C ALA A 152 -4.95 1.80 -9.09
N VAL A 153 -6.26 1.56 -9.21
CA VAL A 153 -7.26 2.03 -8.25
C VAL A 153 -8.05 0.82 -7.76
N LEU A 154 -7.98 0.57 -6.46
CA LEU A 154 -8.51 -0.64 -5.84
C LEU A 154 -9.64 -0.29 -4.87
N THR A 155 -10.67 -1.12 -4.87
CA THR A 155 -11.59 -1.24 -3.73
C THR A 155 -10.89 -1.90 -2.55
N SER A 156 -11.46 -1.84 -1.36
CA SER A 156 -10.88 -2.55 -0.22
C SER A 156 -10.91 -4.06 -0.42
N ALA A 157 -11.88 -4.61 -1.16
CA ALA A 157 -11.92 -6.03 -1.54
C ALA A 157 -10.75 -6.38 -2.46
N ALA A 158 -10.51 -5.56 -3.48
CA ALA A 158 -9.42 -5.78 -4.42
C ALA A 158 -8.06 -5.67 -3.73
N LEU A 159 -7.89 -4.71 -2.82
CA LEU A 159 -6.70 -4.59 -2.00
C LEU A 159 -6.51 -5.81 -1.08
N ALA A 160 -7.57 -6.27 -0.41
CA ALA A 160 -7.51 -7.44 0.46
C ALA A 160 -7.07 -8.70 -0.31
N ARG A 161 -7.66 -8.94 -1.49
CA ARG A 161 -7.27 -10.06 -2.37
C ARG A 161 -5.83 -9.93 -2.83
N PHE A 162 -5.41 -8.74 -3.24
CA PHE A 162 -4.02 -8.49 -3.65
C PHE A 162 -3.03 -8.82 -2.53
N LEU A 163 -3.29 -8.35 -1.31
CA LEU A 163 -2.43 -8.63 -0.15
C LEU A 163 -2.43 -10.12 0.20
N ASP A 164 -3.58 -10.77 0.17
CA ASP A 164 -3.70 -12.21 0.45
C ASP A 164 -2.92 -13.05 -0.57
N ASP A 165 -3.09 -12.76 -1.86
CA ASP A 165 -2.34 -13.39 -2.94
C ASP A 165 -0.83 -13.20 -2.75
N LEU A 166 -0.39 -11.98 -2.42
CA LEU A 166 1.02 -11.67 -2.22
C LEU A 166 1.62 -12.45 -1.03
N LEU A 167 0.87 -12.59 0.06
CA LEU A 167 1.29 -13.36 1.23
C LEU A 167 1.33 -14.87 0.95
N VAL A 168 0.37 -15.40 0.17
CA VAL A 168 0.39 -16.80 -0.28
C VAL A 168 1.62 -17.09 -1.13
N GLU A 169 1.96 -16.19 -2.07
CA GLU A 169 3.18 -16.38 -2.88
C GLU A 169 4.46 -16.26 -2.02
N ALA A 170 4.50 -15.37 -1.02
CA ALA A 170 5.63 -15.28 -0.09
C ALA A 170 5.80 -16.57 0.72
N GLU A 171 4.70 -17.16 1.20
CA GLU A 171 4.69 -18.44 1.91
C GLU A 171 5.20 -19.57 1.01
N ARG A 172 4.78 -19.63 -0.25
CA ARG A 172 5.30 -20.59 -1.24
C ARG A 172 6.79 -20.40 -1.53
N ALA A 173 7.29 -19.17 -1.44
CA ALA A 173 8.71 -18.85 -1.57
C ALA A 173 9.53 -19.19 -0.31
N GLY A 174 8.89 -19.72 0.74
CA GLY A 174 9.53 -20.15 1.97
C GLY A 174 9.55 -19.10 3.08
N VAL A 175 8.82 -17.99 2.94
CA VAL A 175 8.76 -16.93 3.96
C VAL A 175 7.34 -16.75 4.48
N GLY A 176 7.08 -17.22 5.71
CA GLY A 176 5.76 -17.18 6.33
C GLY A 176 5.59 -16.01 7.31
N TYR A 177 4.47 -15.28 7.18
CA TYR A 177 4.17 -14.12 8.03
C TYR A 177 2.84 -14.22 8.79
N ARG A 178 1.92 -15.12 8.37
CA ARG A 178 0.57 -15.26 8.92
C ARG A 178 0.51 -15.75 10.38
N ALA A 179 1.59 -16.35 10.90
CA ALA A 179 1.63 -16.87 12.27
C ALA A 179 2.15 -15.85 13.30
N VAL A 180 2.87 -14.81 12.87
CA VAL A 180 3.63 -13.92 13.77
C VAL A 180 2.72 -12.93 14.52
N HIS A 181 1.50 -12.67 14.03
CA HIS A 181 0.57 -11.71 14.64
C HIS A 181 -0.60 -12.31 15.44
N ARG A 182 -0.89 -13.61 15.30
CA ARG A 182 -2.00 -14.26 16.02
C ARG A 182 -1.73 -14.45 17.52
N GLY A 183 -0.53 -14.10 18.01
CA GLY A 183 -0.05 -14.37 19.36
C GLY A 183 0.15 -13.15 20.28
N SER A 184 -0.39 -11.97 19.99
CA SER A 184 -0.23 -10.80 20.87
C SER A 184 -1.57 -10.29 21.43
N SER A 185 -2.06 -10.96 22.46
CA SER A 185 -2.91 -10.35 23.50
C SER A 185 -2.02 -9.77 24.62
N PRO A 186 -2.45 -8.70 25.33
CA PRO A 186 -1.58 -7.95 26.23
C PRO A 186 -1.46 -8.66 27.57
N GLY A 187 -0.30 -9.26 27.84
CA GLY A 187 -0.09 -9.94 29.10
C GLY A 187 1.37 -10.30 29.34
N ARG A 188 2.05 -9.43 30.10
CA ARG A 188 3.29 -9.68 30.86
C ARG A 188 4.61 -9.71 30.07
N SER A 189 5.35 -8.61 30.20
CA SER A 189 6.77 -8.51 29.87
C SER A 189 7.62 -9.52 30.64
N PRO A 190 8.69 -10.01 30.03
CA PRO A 190 10.00 -10.03 30.68
C PRO A 190 10.97 -9.12 29.91
N GLY A 191 11.73 -8.33 30.67
CA GLY A 191 12.57 -7.27 30.16
C GLY A 191 13.63 -7.73 29.18
N PHE A 192 13.79 -6.94 28.11
CA PHE A 192 15.06 -6.83 27.42
C PHE A 192 15.37 -5.34 27.28
N THR A 193 16.42 -4.93 27.98
CA THR A 193 16.93 -3.57 28.04
C THR A 193 17.62 -3.19 26.73
N SER A 194 17.38 -1.93 26.35
CA SER A 194 18.19 -1.06 25.50
C SER A 194 18.17 -1.25 23.97
N ALA A 195 17.55 -0.25 23.33
CA ALA A 195 17.71 0.17 21.94
C ALA A 195 19.18 0.58 21.61
N PRO A 196 19.52 0.88 20.34
CA PRO A 196 19.10 2.13 19.66
C PRO A 196 18.62 1.84 18.21
N ASP A 197 18.00 2.70 17.41
CA ASP A 197 17.71 4.12 17.44
C ASP A 197 16.47 4.34 16.58
N ARG A 198 15.56 5.20 17.01
CA ARG A 198 14.34 5.57 16.29
C ARG A 198 14.64 6.79 15.43
N SER A 199 14.73 6.61 14.12
CA SER A 199 14.49 7.71 13.18
C SER A 199 13.68 7.21 11.97
N TRP A 200 12.37 7.38 12.04
CA TRP A 200 11.50 7.25 10.87
C TRP A 200 11.17 8.66 10.40
N THR A 201 11.85 9.13 9.36
CA THR A 201 11.64 10.47 8.81
C THR A 201 10.36 10.47 7.97
N VAL A 202 9.27 11.00 8.53
CA VAL A 202 8.11 11.46 7.77
C VAL A 202 8.53 12.71 7.00
N PHE A 203 8.85 12.58 5.71
CA PHE A 203 9.20 13.73 4.89
C PHE A 203 7.93 14.42 4.35
N ARG A 204 7.54 15.54 4.97
CA ARG A 204 6.55 16.47 4.43
C ARG A 204 7.18 17.24 3.26
N ARG A 205 6.64 17.09 2.05
CA ARG A 205 7.04 17.91 0.90
C ARG A 205 6.56 19.36 1.10
N GLY A 206 7.47 20.25 1.47
CA GLY A 206 7.24 21.69 1.49
C GLY A 206 7.12 22.26 0.07
N ARG A 207 6.10 23.08 -0.18
CA ARG A 207 5.96 23.89 -1.39
C ARG A 207 7.13 24.89 -1.47
N SER A 208 7.96 24.80 -2.49
CA SER A 208 8.86 25.88 -2.89
C SER A 208 8.05 26.98 -3.58
N GLY A 209 7.86 28.11 -2.89
CA GLY A 209 7.36 29.35 -3.46
C GLY A 209 8.39 29.97 -4.39
N GLY A 210 7.94 30.47 -5.53
CA GLY A 210 8.77 31.06 -6.57
C GLY A 210 9.41 32.39 -6.18
N THR A 211 10.63 32.57 -6.64
CA THR A 211 11.40 33.82 -6.55
C THR A 211 11.06 34.72 -7.74
N THR A 212 10.51 35.89 -7.48
CA THR A 212 10.35 36.98 -8.45
C THR A 212 11.68 37.70 -8.65
N PRO A 213 12.09 38.06 -9.89
CA PRO A 213 13.27 38.89 -10.10
C PRO A 213 12.95 40.38 -9.89
N ARG A 214 13.76 41.06 -9.07
CA ARG A 214 13.78 42.51 -8.90
C ARG A 214 14.44 43.15 -10.13
N ARG A 215 13.74 44.10 -10.77
CA ARG A 215 14.31 45.10 -11.67
C ARG A 215 15.11 46.12 -10.85
N GLY A 216 16.32 46.44 -11.28
CA GLY A 216 17.04 47.63 -10.84
C GLY A 216 16.68 48.83 -11.72
N PRO A 217 16.75 50.06 -11.19
CA PRO A 217 16.74 51.29 -11.99
C PRO A 217 18.05 51.49 -12.76
#